data_AF-A0A9W7YHC7-F1
#
_entry.id   AF-A0A9W7YHC7-F1
#
_cell.length_a   1.000
_cell.length_b   1.000
_cell.length_c   1.000
_cell.angle_alpha   90.00
_cell.angle_beta   90.00
_cell.angle_gamma   90.00
#
_symmetry.space_group_name_H-M   'P 1'
#
loop_
_entity.id
_entity.type
_entity.pdbx_description
1 polymer ?
#
loop_
_entity_poly.entity_id
_entity_poly.type
_entity_poly.pdbx_seq_one_letter_code
_entity_poly.pdbx_strand_id
1 'polypeptide(L)' 'LLDLGADDVEAFLSRAVVAGTIYARVDRPAGAVSFAKPREGEEQLNAWASDVGKLLGLVEKTTHLIAKEEIVNKIARAI' A
#
# COMPACT_ATOMS: atom_id res chain seq x y z
N LEU A 1 19.68 5.40 12.92
CA LEU A 1 19.20 4.94 11.59
C LEU A 1 20.37 5.17 10.63
N LEU A 2 20.89 4.12 9.98
CA LEU A 2 22.09 4.10 9.12
C LEU A 2 23.46 4.40 9.77
N ASP A 3 23.55 5.13 10.88
CA ASP A 3 24.79 5.33 11.67
C ASP A 3 25.99 5.83 10.84
N LEU A 4 25.68 6.60 9.80
CA LEU A 4 26.59 7.16 8.81
C LEU A 4 26.42 8.68 8.81
N GLY A 5 27.48 9.42 8.44
CA GLY A 5 27.40 10.87 8.23
C GLY A 5 26.46 11.22 7.07
N ALA A 6 25.96 12.45 7.01
CA ALA A 6 25.03 12.88 5.96
C ALA A 6 25.60 12.67 4.54
N ASP A 7 26.86 13.02 4.32
CA ASP A 7 27.57 12.80 3.05
C ASP A 7 27.71 11.31 2.70
N ASP A 8 27.99 10.46 3.69
CA ASP A 8 28.15 9.02 3.49
C ASP A 8 26.83 8.34 3.17
N VAL A 9 25.73 8.80 3.79
CA VAL A 9 24.37 8.34 3.50
C VAL A 9 23.98 8.70 2.07
N GLU A 10 24.26 9.92 1.62
CA GLU A 10 24.00 10.33 0.23
C GLU A 10 24.80 9.50 -0.77
N ALA A 11 26.08 9.26 -0.50
CA ALA A 11 26.93 8.43 -1.36
C ALA A 11 26.42 6.98 -1.42
N PHE A 12 25.99 6.43 -0.29
CA PHE A 12 25.39 5.09 -0.23
C PHE A 12 24.07 5.02 -1.00
N LEU A 13 23.16 5.97 -0.79
CA LEU A 13 21.89 6.06 -1.51
C LEU A 13 22.10 6.21 -3.01
N SER A 14 23.06 7.04 -3.43
CA SER A 14 23.40 7.23 -4.85
C SER A 14 23.86 5.93 -5.49
N ARG A 15 24.75 5.17 -4.83
CA ARG A 15 25.17 3.84 -5.30
C ARG A 15 24.00 2.87 -5.40
N ALA A 16 23.11 2.85 -4.41
CA ALA A 16 21.97 1.95 -4.39
C ALA A 16 20.92 2.28 -5.48
N VAL A 17 20.74 3.56 -5.81
CA VAL A 17 19.89 4.01 -6.91
C VAL A 17 20.50 3.68 -8.27
N VAL A 18 21.81 3.90 -8.46
CA VAL A 18 22.52 3.55 -9.71
C VAL A 18 22.54 2.04 -9.94
N ALA A 19 22.69 1.24 -8.87
CA ALA A 19 22.59 -0.21 -8.93
C ALA A 19 21.15 -0.71 -9.17
N GLY A 20 20.14 0.17 -9.14
CA GLY A 20 18.74 -0.18 -9.36
C GLY A 20 18.09 -0.96 -8.21
N THR A 21 18.74 -1.05 -7.05
CA THR A 21 18.21 -1.76 -5.88
C THR A 21 17.04 -1.01 -5.25
N ILE A 22 17.06 0.32 -5.29
CA ILE A 22 15.99 1.17 -4.76
C ILE A 22 15.68 2.33 -5.71
N TYR A 23 14.44 2.81 -5.66
CA TYR A 23 14.11 4.14 -6.18
C TYR A 23 14.21 5.15 -5.03
N ALA A 24 15.02 6.20 -5.22
CA ALA A 24 15.08 7.31 -4.29
C ALA A 24 15.42 8.61 -5.03
N ARG A 25 14.82 9.71 -4.59
CA ARG A 25 15.11 11.07 -5.04
C ARG A 25 15.53 11.90 -3.84
N VAL A 26 16.76 12.41 -3.88
CA VAL A 26 17.37 13.21 -2.80
C VAL A 26 17.15 14.69 -3.08
N ASP A 27 16.54 15.40 -2.13
CA ASP A 27 16.44 16.85 -2.07
C ASP A 27 17.49 17.36 -1.07
N ARG A 28 18.68 17.71 -1.57
CA ARG A 28 19.82 18.13 -0.73
C ARG A 28 19.54 19.43 0.05
N PRO A 29 18.99 20.51 -0.55
CA PRO A 29 18.67 21.74 0.19
C PRO A 29 17.65 21.52 1.31
N ALA A 30 16.65 20.67 1.09
CA ALA A 30 15.63 20.38 2.09
C ALA A 30 16.03 19.28 3.08
N GLY A 31 17.12 18.54 2.82
CA GLY A 31 17.55 17.40 3.61
C GLY A 31 16.57 16.21 3.59
N ALA A 32 15.75 16.10 2.55
CA ALA A 32 14.68 15.11 2.45
C ALA A 32 14.95 14.09 1.35
N VAL A 33 14.53 12.84 1.58
CA VAL A 33 14.64 11.76 0.58
C VAL A 33 13.27 11.18 0.31
N SER A 34 12.84 11.20 -0.95
CA SER A 34 11.60 10.56 -1.40
C SER A 34 11.90 9.20 -2.03
N PHE A 35 11.38 8.13 -1.43
CA PHE A 35 11.45 6.76 -1.97
C PHE A 35 10.23 6.41 -2.83
N ALA A 36 9.23 7.30 -2.88
CA ALA A 36 8.03 7.08 -3.67
C ALA A 36 8.32 7.41 -5.14
N LYS A 37 8.20 6.40 -6.00
CA LYS A 37 8.21 6.62 -7.44
C LYS A 37 7.02 7.49 -7.84
N PRO A 38 7.22 8.54 -8.67
CA PRO A 38 6.10 9.29 -9.20
C PRO A 38 5.20 8.32 -9.97
N ARG A 39 3.95 8.26 -9.54
CA ARG A 39 2.91 7.44 -10.16
C ARG A 39 2.21 8.27 -11.22
N GLU A 40 2.06 7.73 -12.41
CA GLU A 40 1.28 8.36 -13.47
C GLU A 40 -0.20 8.41 -13.08
N GLY A 41 -0.95 9.36 -13.64
CA GLY A 41 -2.37 9.52 -13.34
C GLY A 41 -3.16 8.23 -13.60
N GLU A 42 -2.82 7.51 -14.67
CA GLU A 42 -3.44 6.22 -15.00
C GLU A 42 -3.16 5.15 -13.93
N GLU A 43 -1.91 5.03 -13.45
CA GLU A 43 -1.54 4.07 -12.40
C GLU A 43 -2.29 4.35 -11.10
N GLN A 44 -2.49 5.63 -10.75
CA GLN A 44 -3.28 6.01 -9.59
C GLN A 44 -4.75 5.64 -9.74
N LEU A 45 -5.34 5.87 -10.92
CA LEU A 45 -6.73 5.53 -11.20
C LEU A 45 -6.94 4.01 -11.21
N ASN A 46 -6.00 3.25 -11.76
CA ASN A 46 -6.05 1.79 -11.78
C ASN A 46 -5.95 1.21 -10.35
N ALA A 47 -5.05 1.75 -9.52
CA ALA A 47 -4.95 1.35 -8.13
C ALA A 47 -6.26 1.64 -7.36
N TRP A 48 -6.81 2.84 -7.55
CA TRP A 48 -8.09 3.22 -6.95
C TRP A 48 -9.24 2.31 -7.40
N ALA A 49 -9.36 2.02 -8.69
CA ALA A 49 -10.39 1.14 -9.23
C ALA A 49 -10.27 -0.28 -8.64
N SER A 50 -9.04 -0.78 -8.47
CA SER A 50 -8.78 -2.06 -7.80
C SER A 50 -9.25 -2.05 -6.35
N ASP A 51 -9.00 -0.96 -5.62
CA ASP A 51 -9.41 -0.83 -4.22
C ASP A 51 -10.93 -0.72 -4.06
N VAL A 52 -11.63 -0.04 -4.98
CA VAL A 52 -13.10 -0.05 -5.05
C VAL A 52 -13.64 -1.45 -5.31
N GLY A 53 -13.02 -2.20 -6.21
CA GLY A 53 -13.38 -3.60 -6.47
C GLY A 53 -13.24 -4.48 -5.24
N LYS A 54 -12.12 -4.36 -4.50
CA LYS A 54 -11.91 -5.08 -3.23
C LYS A 54 -12.96 -4.71 -2.19
N LEU A 55 -13.30 -3.41 -2.07
CA LEU A 55 -14.30 -2.93 -1.14
C LEU A 55 -15.67 -3.56 -1.42
N LEU A 56 -16.11 -3.56 -2.69
CA LEU A 56 -17.37 -4.18 -3.07
C LEU A 56 -17.37 -5.69 -2.79
N GLY A 57 -16.28 -6.39 -3.07
CA GLY A 57 -16.14 -7.82 -2.75
C GLY A 57 -16.22 -8.10 -1.24
N LEU A 58 -15.63 -7.23 -0.41
CA LEU A 58 -15.73 -7.32 1.05
C LEU A 58 -17.17 -7.11 1.54
N VAL A 59 -17.87 -6.13 0.98
CA VAL A 59 -19.27 -5.83 1.31
C VAL A 59 -20.17 -7.02 0.94
N GLU A 60 -19.99 -7.57 -0.26
CA GLU A 60 -20.76 -8.73 -0.73
C GLU A 60 -20.53 -9.94 0.17
N LYS A 61 -19.27 -10.28 0.45
CA LYS A 61 -18.91 -11.39 1.34
C LYS A 61 -19.51 -11.21 2.73
N THR A 62 -19.45 -10.00 3.28
CA THR A 62 -20.02 -9.72 4.60
C THR A 62 -21.54 -9.91 4.59
N THR A 63 -22.22 -9.45 3.55
CA THR A 63 -23.67 -9.63 3.38
C THR A 63 -24.05 -11.11 3.33
N HIS A 64 -23.32 -11.91 2.54
CA HIS A 64 -23.54 -13.36 2.46
C HIS A 64 -23.32 -14.05 3.81
N LEU A 65 -22.29 -13.66 4.57
CA LEU A 65 -22.02 -14.22 5.88
C LEU A 65 -23.12 -13.90 6.90
N ILE A 66 -23.61 -12.64 6.91
CA ILE A 66 -24.72 -12.23 7.79
C ILE A 66 -25.97 -13.06 7.47
N ALA A 67 -26.35 -13.19 6.20
CA ALA A 67 -27.50 -13.97 5.79
C ALA A 67 -27.39 -15.44 6.22
N LYS A 68 -26.20 -16.03 6.08
CA LYS A 68 -25.92 -17.39 6.55
C LYS A 68 -26.10 -17.51 8.07
N GLU A 69 -25.56 -16.58 8.84
CA GLU A 69 -25.70 -16.56 10.30
C GLU A 69 -27.15 -16.40 10.75
N GLU A 70 -27.92 -15.52 10.10
CA GLU A 70 -29.35 -15.37 10.39
C GLU A 70 -30.13 -16.67 10.19
N ILE A 71 -29.85 -17.40 9.11
CA ILE A 71 -30.50 -18.69 8.83
C ILE A 71 -30.15 -19.71 9.91
N VAL A 72 -28.86 -19.84 10.26
CA VAL A 72 -28.42 -20.78 11.31
C VAL A 72 -29.05 -20.45 12.66
N ASN A 73 -29.08 -19.18 13.05
CA ASN A 73 -29.68 -18.74 14.31
C ASN A 73 -31.21 -18.98 14.33
N LYS A 74 -31.91 -18.79 13.21
CA LYS A 74 -33.35 -19.12 13.10
C LYS A 74 -33.61 -20.61 13.26
N ILE A 75 -32.79 -21.48 12.65
CA ILE A 75 -32.91 -22.93 12.82
C ILE A 75 -32.62 -23.34 14.26
N ALA A 76 -31.54 -22.82 14.86
CA ALA A 76 -31.17 -23.13 16.25
C ALA A 76 -32.23 -22.69 17.28
N ARG A 77 -33.04 -21.67 16.98
CA ARG A 77 -34.16 -21.23 17.82
C ARG A 77 -35.46 -21.99 17.59
N ALA A 78 -35.58 -22.71 16.47
CA ALA A 78 -36.76 -23.48 16.12
C ALA A 78 -36.70 -24.94 16.61
N ILE A 79 -35.53 -25.38 17.10
CA ILE A 79 -35.27 -26.67 17.74
C ILE A 79 -35.23 -26.46 19.25
#